data_AF-A0A7J4NVI7-F1
#
_entry.id   AF-A0A7J4NVI7-F1
#
_cell.length_a   1.000
_cell.length_b   1.000
_cell.length_c   1.000
_cell.angle_alpha   90.00
_cell.angle_beta   90.00
_cell.angle_gamma   90.00
#
_symmetry.space_group_name_H-M   'P 1'
#
loop_
_entity.id
_entity.type
_entity.pdbx_description
1 polymer ?
#
loop_
_entity_poly.entity_id
_entity_poly.type
_entity_poly.pdbx_seq_one_letter_code
_entity_poly.pdbx_strand_id
1 'polypeptide(L)'
;MSTQKFWRVRLGAATGPNGNEKLYDLCVNEKPPCVAIGWGEIDLGESLDYIKRQYEKKYGGALIGHELGNIRKWTKIKKGDAIIVMKPPGILCAIGKVESKRRYRKDDRNFCIELKGYDDPHIACLFNRVDVKWLTNLNKNVKVSDSDLSEKLKRKLITPTLILGINEDEYDRIKREMPPV
;
A
#
# COMPACT_ATOMS: atom_id res chain seq x y z
N MET A 1 14.56 -18.62 -12.75
CA MET A 1 14.68 -17.86 -11.50
C MET A 1 13.63 -16.74 -11.50
N SER A 2 12.89 -16.56 -10.41
CA SER A 2 11.87 -15.51 -10.32
C SER A 2 12.57 -14.17 -10.05
N THR A 3 12.61 -13.27 -11.04
CA THR A 3 13.11 -11.90 -10.86
C THR A 3 12.31 -11.19 -9.76
N GLN A 4 13.02 -10.63 -8.78
CA GLN A 4 12.44 -9.80 -7.73
C GLN A 4 11.79 -8.57 -8.36
N LYS A 5 10.61 -8.17 -7.86
CA LYS A 5 9.96 -6.91 -8.25
C LYS A 5 10.02 -5.91 -7.10
N PHE A 6 9.98 -4.63 -7.46
CA PHE A 6 10.01 -3.51 -6.51
C PHE A 6 8.71 -2.72 -6.65
N TRP A 7 8.06 -2.50 -5.50
CA TRP A 7 6.75 -1.88 -5.44
C TRP A 7 6.79 -0.69 -4.51
N ARG A 8 6.30 0.45 -4.96
CA ARG A 8 5.96 1.57 -4.08
C ARG A 8 4.49 1.44 -3.71
N VAL A 9 4.20 1.39 -2.41
CA VAL A 9 2.85 1.35 -1.84
C VAL A 9 2.61 2.64 -1.08
N ARG A 10 1.65 3.43 -1.56
CA ARG A 10 1.13 4.60 -0.83
C ARG A 10 0.06 4.10 0.12
N LEU A 11 0.11 4.51 1.39
CA LEU A 11 -0.97 4.23 2.33
C LEU A 11 -2.23 4.97 1.90
N GLY A 12 -3.38 4.30 1.99
CA GLY A 12 -4.68 4.90 1.70
C GLY A 12 -4.96 6.08 2.64
N ALA A 13 -5.75 7.04 2.17
CA ALA A 13 -6.19 8.18 2.98
C ALA A 13 -7.24 7.72 4.01
N ALA A 14 -6.89 7.70 5.28
CA ALA A 14 -7.81 7.48 6.39
C ALA A 14 -8.29 8.83 6.95
N THR A 15 -9.54 8.89 7.43
CA THR A 15 -10.08 10.11 8.05
C THR A 15 -9.70 10.26 9.53
N GLY A 16 -9.93 11.47 10.05
CA GLY A 16 -9.54 11.88 11.40
C GLY A 16 -8.11 12.44 11.46
N PRO A 17 -7.74 13.13 12.56
CA PRO A 17 -6.34 13.43 12.85
C PRO A 17 -5.52 12.13 12.76
N ASN A 18 -4.42 12.15 12.02
CA ASN A 18 -3.43 11.08 12.00
C ASN A 18 -3.91 9.73 11.42
N GLY A 19 -5.02 9.66 10.67
CA GLY A 19 -5.54 8.37 10.17
C GLY A 19 -4.51 7.54 9.38
N ASN A 20 -3.72 8.17 8.50
CA ASN A 20 -2.67 7.48 7.73
C ASN A 20 -1.53 6.98 8.63
N GLU A 21 -1.28 7.71 9.72
CA GLU A 21 -0.29 7.34 10.72
C GLU A 21 -0.78 6.16 11.53
N LYS A 22 -2.05 6.19 11.97
CA LYS A 22 -2.70 5.07 12.66
C LYS A 22 -2.61 3.78 11.86
N LEU A 23 -2.86 3.82 10.55
CA LEU A 23 -2.75 2.63 9.70
C LEU A 23 -1.30 2.10 9.61
N TYR A 24 -0.35 3.03 9.43
CA TYR A 24 1.06 2.67 9.41
C TYR A 24 1.50 2.06 10.73
N ASP A 25 1.16 2.69 11.84
CA ASP A 25 1.54 2.29 13.19
C ASP A 25 0.89 0.95 13.56
N LEU A 26 -0.38 0.73 13.20
CA LEU A 26 -1.03 -0.58 13.33
C LEU A 26 -0.22 -1.65 12.60
N CYS A 27 0.10 -1.43 11.32
CA CYS A 27 0.80 -2.42 10.53
C CYS A 27 2.24 -2.68 10.97
N VAL A 28 2.94 -1.66 11.47
CA VAL A 28 4.29 -1.80 12.01
C VAL A 28 4.29 -2.64 13.29
N ASN A 29 3.25 -2.52 14.11
CA ASN A 29 3.14 -3.19 15.42
C ASN A 29 2.51 -4.60 15.34
N GLU A 30 1.89 -4.96 14.22
CA GLU A 30 1.38 -6.31 13.95
C GLU A 30 2.49 -7.39 14.01
N LYS A 31 2.09 -8.64 14.30
CA LYS A 31 3.00 -9.80 14.29
C LYS A 31 2.47 -10.89 13.36
N PRO A 32 3.04 -11.09 12.15
CA PRO A 32 4.20 -10.36 11.59
C PRO A 32 3.86 -8.91 11.20
N PRO A 33 4.83 -8.01 11.06
CA PRO A 33 4.58 -6.65 10.57
C PRO A 33 4.02 -6.65 9.16
N CYS A 34 3.29 -5.60 8.79
CA CYS A 34 2.57 -5.56 7.53
C CYS A 34 2.63 -4.24 6.76
N VAL A 35 2.07 -4.28 5.55
CA VAL A 35 1.59 -3.12 4.81
C VAL A 35 0.17 -3.41 4.35
N ALA A 36 -0.77 -2.54 4.72
CA ALA A 36 -2.13 -2.59 4.23
C ALA A 36 -2.21 -2.02 2.80
N ILE A 37 -2.86 -2.77 1.90
CA ILE A 37 -2.92 -2.49 0.47
C ILE A 37 -4.38 -2.38 0.04
N GLY A 38 -4.95 -1.19 0.14
CA GLY A 38 -6.21 -0.83 -0.52
C GLY A 38 -7.48 -1.37 0.14
N TRP A 39 -8.61 -1.00 -0.48
CA TRP A 39 -9.96 -1.07 0.06
C TRP A 39 -10.74 -2.31 -0.40
N GLY A 40 -11.57 -2.86 0.49
CA GLY A 40 -12.49 -3.96 0.19
C GLY A 40 -11.86 -5.37 0.14
N GLU A 41 -12.68 -6.37 0.46
CA GLU A 41 -12.31 -7.79 0.55
C GLU A 41 -12.07 -8.35 -0.85
N ILE A 42 -10.86 -8.86 -1.12
CA ILE A 42 -10.56 -9.60 -2.34
C ILE A 42 -10.60 -11.09 -2.00
N ASP A 43 -11.60 -11.82 -2.48
CA ASP A 43 -11.57 -13.28 -2.40
C ASP A 43 -10.66 -13.86 -3.50
N LEU A 44 -9.53 -14.45 -3.12
CA LEU A 44 -8.59 -15.10 -4.05
C LEU A 44 -9.07 -16.47 -4.55
N GLY A 45 -10.12 -17.04 -3.96
CA GLY A 45 -10.81 -18.21 -4.51
C GLY A 45 -11.68 -17.86 -5.73
N GLU A 46 -11.93 -16.57 -5.93
CA GLU A 46 -12.76 -16.04 -6.99
C GLU A 46 -11.91 -15.41 -8.11
N SER A 47 -12.42 -15.49 -9.33
CA SER A 47 -11.76 -14.84 -10.49
C SER A 47 -11.74 -13.31 -10.35
N LEU A 48 -10.74 -12.66 -10.96
CA LEU A 48 -10.70 -11.18 -11.04
C LEU A 48 -11.98 -10.59 -11.65
N ASP A 49 -12.62 -11.32 -12.57
CA ASP A 49 -13.89 -10.92 -13.18
C ASP A 49 -15.06 -11.02 -12.22
N TYR A 50 -15.06 -12.00 -11.31
CA TYR A 50 -16.04 -12.07 -10.23
C TYR A 50 -15.88 -10.92 -9.24
N ILE A 51 -14.65 -10.67 -8.78
CA ILE A 51 -14.34 -9.54 -7.90
C ILE A 51 -14.77 -8.23 -8.55
N LYS A 52 -14.47 -8.05 -9.85
CA LYS A 52 -14.93 -6.91 -10.64
C LYS A 52 -16.45 -6.74 -10.53
N ARG A 53 -17.24 -7.75 -10.93
CA ARG A 53 -18.71 -7.71 -10.89
C ARG A 53 -19.28 -7.34 -9.52
N GLN A 54 -18.70 -7.87 -8.44
CA GLN A 54 -19.12 -7.54 -7.07
C GLN A 54 -18.88 -6.06 -6.73
N TYR A 55 -17.73 -5.52 -7.12
CA TYR A 55 -17.43 -4.10 -6.93
C TYR A 55 -18.30 -3.21 -7.83
N GLU A 56 -18.58 -3.58 -9.09
CA GLU A 56 -19.47 -2.79 -9.96
C GLU A 56 -20.88 -2.68 -9.38
N LYS A 57 -21.39 -3.80 -8.84
CA LYS A 57 -22.70 -3.86 -8.19
C LYS A 57 -22.78 -3.00 -6.93
N LYS A 58 -21.68 -2.84 -6.20
CA LYS A 58 -21.65 -2.19 -4.88
C LYS A 58 -21.25 -0.71 -4.93
N TYR A 59 -20.36 -0.31 -5.83
CA TYR A 59 -19.70 1.01 -5.80
C TYR A 59 -19.83 1.82 -7.11
N GLY A 60 -20.40 1.25 -8.18
CA GLY A 60 -20.61 1.96 -9.45
C GLY A 60 -19.37 2.08 -10.35
N GLY A 61 -19.60 2.48 -11.62
CA GLY A 61 -18.69 2.34 -12.78
C GLY A 61 -17.28 2.95 -12.67
N ALA A 62 -17.16 4.17 -12.12
CA ALA A 62 -15.92 4.95 -12.20
C ALA A 62 -14.83 4.51 -11.21
N LEU A 63 -15.21 3.98 -10.05
CA LEU A 63 -14.29 3.50 -9.01
C LEU A 63 -13.57 2.20 -9.42
N ILE A 64 -14.21 1.40 -10.29
CA ILE A 64 -13.74 0.09 -10.74
C ILE A 64 -12.38 0.17 -11.44
N GLY A 65 -12.17 1.10 -12.37
CA GLY A 65 -10.95 1.13 -13.19
C GLY A 65 -9.68 1.34 -12.35
N HIS A 66 -9.74 2.26 -11.38
CA HIS A 66 -8.62 2.58 -10.49
C HIS A 66 -8.39 1.48 -9.44
N GLU A 67 -9.46 0.94 -8.85
CA GLU A 67 -9.38 -0.12 -7.84
C GLU A 67 -8.91 -1.45 -8.43
N LEU A 68 -9.44 -1.87 -9.59
CA LEU A 68 -8.99 -3.08 -10.29
C LEU A 68 -7.51 -2.99 -10.69
N GLY A 69 -7.03 -1.82 -11.07
CA GLY A 69 -5.61 -1.60 -11.36
C GLY A 69 -4.72 -1.88 -10.15
N ASN A 70 -5.17 -1.49 -8.95
CA ASN A 70 -4.47 -1.75 -7.69
C ASN A 70 -4.59 -3.23 -7.27
N ILE A 71 -5.77 -3.84 -7.42
CA ILE A 71 -6.00 -5.27 -7.17
C ILE A 71 -5.07 -6.13 -8.05
N ARG A 72 -5.02 -5.85 -9.36
CA ARG A 72 -4.14 -6.56 -10.31
C ARG A 72 -2.65 -6.41 -9.98
N LYS A 73 -2.25 -5.29 -9.38
CA LYS A 73 -0.87 -5.09 -8.94
C LYS A 73 -0.60 -5.85 -7.63
N TRP A 74 -1.53 -5.79 -6.68
CA TRP A 74 -1.43 -6.55 -5.43
C TRP A 74 -1.34 -8.06 -5.65
N THR A 75 -2.14 -8.62 -6.56
CA THR A 75 -2.07 -10.05 -6.89
C THR A 75 -0.71 -10.44 -7.48
N LYS A 76 -0.02 -9.53 -8.18
CA LYS A 76 1.34 -9.71 -8.71
C LYS A 76 2.44 -9.60 -7.66
N ILE A 77 2.17 -9.06 -6.47
CA ILE A 77 3.12 -9.04 -5.36
C ILE A 77 3.30 -10.47 -4.86
N LYS A 78 4.54 -10.90 -4.66
CA LYS A 78 4.90 -12.25 -4.20
C LYS A 78 5.97 -12.20 -3.11
N LYS A 79 6.13 -13.31 -2.40
CA LYS A 79 7.23 -13.50 -1.44
C LYS A 79 8.57 -13.18 -2.11
N GLY A 80 9.38 -12.38 -1.44
CA GLY A 80 10.68 -11.95 -1.92
C GLY A 80 10.70 -10.61 -2.65
N ASP A 81 9.55 -10.08 -3.09
CA ASP A 81 9.46 -8.72 -3.63
C ASP A 81 9.82 -7.67 -2.56
N ALA A 82 10.26 -6.49 -3.00
CA ALA A 82 10.49 -5.35 -2.11
C ALA A 82 9.32 -4.36 -2.14
N ILE A 83 9.00 -3.79 -0.98
CA ILE A 83 7.95 -2.78 -0.80
C ILE A 83 8.60 -1.53 -0.23
N ILE A 84 8.34 -0.38 -0.85
CA ILE A 84 8.60 0.96 -0.33
C ILE A 84 7.26 1.52 0.14
N VAL A 85 7.14 1.84 1.42
CA VAL A 85 5.92 2.39 2.02
C VAL A 85 5.99 3.91 2.08
N MET A 86 4.91 4.56 1.66
CA MET A 86 4.79 6.01 1.67
C MET A 86 3.51 6.51 2.33
N LYS A 87 3.64 7.54 3.18
CA LYS A 87 2.51 8.36 3.63
C LYS A 87 2.28 9.53 2.64
N PRO A 88 1.02 9.88 2.31
CA PRO A 88 0.71 11.12 1.59
C PRO A 88 1.22 12.36 2.34
N PRO A 89 1.60 13.45 1.65
CA PRO A 89 1.63 13.63 0.20
C PRO A 89 2.91 13.13 -0.49
N GLY A 90 3.92 12.65 0.24
CA GLY A 90 5.21 12.27 -0.37
C GLY A 90 6.28 11.98 0.67
N ILE A 91 5.94 11.18 1.68
CA ILE A 91 6.82 10.85 2.79
C ILE A 91 7.19 9.37 2.64
N LEU A 92 8.48 9.08 2.46
CA LEU A 92 9.03 7.73 2.53
C LEU A 92 9.09 7.31 4.01
N CYS A 93 8.49 6.18 4.35
CA CYS A 93 8.40 5.72 5.74
C CYS A 93 9.26 4.51 6.02
N ALA A 94 9.22 3.51 5.14
CA ALA A 94 9.95 2.27 5.35
C ALA A 94 10.16 1.49 4.05
N ILE A 95 11.18 0.63 4.05
CA ILE A 95 11.40 -0.38 3.02
C ILE A 95 11.37 -1.75 3.68
N GLY A 96 10.67 -2.70 3.05
CA GLY A 96 10.55 -4.07 3.54
C GLY A 96 10.60 -5.11 2.43
N LYS A 97 10.81 -6.36 2.82
CA LYS A 97 10.75 -7.53 1.94
C LYS A 97 9.47 -8.32 2.24
N VAL A 98 8.73 -8.69 1.21
CA VAL A 98 7.47 -9.43 1.35
C VAL A 98 7.74 -10.86 1.81
N GLU A 99 7.08 -11.27 2.89
CA GLU A 99 7.14 -12.63 3.43
C GLU A 99 5.93 -13.46 2.99
N SER A 100 4.74 -12.86 3.04
CA SER A 100 3.48 -13.48 2.66
C SER A 100 2.42 -12.45 2.28
N LYS A 101 1.31 -12.91 1.69
CA LYS A 101 0.09 -12.13 1.51
C LYS A 101 -0.97 -12.67 2.45
N ARG A 102 -1.74 -11.78 3.08
CA ARG A 102 -2.89 -12.15 3.91
C ARG A 102 -4.11 -11.35 3.52
N ARG A 103 -5.27 -11.95 3.79
CA ARG A 103 -6.59 -11.33 3.72
C ARG A 103 -7.03 -11.06 5.15
N TYR A 104 -7.54 -9.87 5.43
CA TYR A 104 -8.34 -9.64 6.62
C TYR A 104 -9.76 -10.10 6.33
N ARG A 105 -10.32 -10.86 7.27
CA ARG A 105 -11.73 -11.23 7.27
C ARG A 105 -12.55 -10.09 7.88
N LYS A 106 -13.83 -10.00 7.54
CA LYS A 106 -14.76 -8.92 7.97
C LYS A 106 -14.93 -8.78 9.49
N ASP A 107 -14.57 -9.81 10.24
CA ASP A 107 -14.57 -9.83 11.71
C ASP A 107 -13.36 -9.09 12.31
N ASP A 108 -12.28 -8.85 11.56
CA ASP A 108 -11.13 -8.07 12.03
C ASP A 108 -11.37 -6.56 11.83
N ARG A 109 -11.93 -5.94 12.88
CA ARG A 109 -12.29 -4.52 12.87
C ARG A 109 -11.10 -3.58 13.13
N ASN A 110 -9.91 -4.09 13.45
CA ASN A 110 -8.77 -3.24 13.82
C ASN A 110 -8.26 -2.37 12.66
N PHE A 111 -8.51 -2.82 11.42
CA PHE A 111 -8.11 -2.14 10.18
C PHE A 111 -9.29 -1.49 9.45
N CYS A 112 -10.40 -1.27 10.15
CA CYS A 112 -11.54 -0.51 9.68
C CYS A 112 -11.34 0.98 9.97
N ILE A 113 -11.32 1.80 8.92
CA ILE A 113 -11.14 3.25 8.99
C ILE A 113 -12.30 3.95 8.28
N GLU A 114 -12.74 5.10 8.79
CA GLU A 114 -13.77 5.90 8.14
C GLU A 114 -13.18 6.61 6.90
N LEU A 115 -13.94 6.66 5.80
CA LEU A 115 -13.60 7.40 4.56
C LEU A 115 -14.26 8.78 4.52
N LYS A 116 -13.60 9.79 3.91
CA LYS A 116 -14.18 11.13 3.62
C LYS A 116 -14.45 11.28 2.13
N GLY A 117 -15.47 12.06 1.79
CA GLY A 117 -15.84 12.42 0.40
C GLY A 117 -17.01 11.64 -0.16
N TYR A 118 -17.74 10.92 0.69
CA TYR A 118 -19.02 10.28 0.38
C TYR A 118 -20.04 10.82 1.37
N ASP A 119 -21.28 11.02 0.92
CA ASP A 119 -22.35 11.65 1.72
C ASP A 119 -22.76 10.82 2.96
N ASP A 120 -22.27 9.58 3.07
CA ASP A 120 -22.40 8.70 4.23
C ASP A 120 -21.00 8.28 4.74
N PRO A 121 -20.71 8.32 6.06
CA PRO A 121 -19.46 7.83 6.63
C PRO A 121 -19.37 6.32 6.47
N HIS A 122 -18.78 5.87 5.36
CA HIS A 122 -18.49 4.47 5.16
C HIS A 122 -17.23 4.09 5.93
N ILE A 123 -17.39 3.21 6.92
CA ILE A 123 -16.28 2.44 7.48
C ILE A 123 -15.78 1.54 6.35
N ALA A 124 -14.59 1.85 5.83
CA ALA A 124 -13.91 1.01 4.88
C ALA A 124 -12.78 0.29 5.61
N CYS A 125 -12.83 -1.04 5.60
CA CYS A 125 -11.73 -1.81 6.13
C CYS A 125 -10.72 -2.12 5.02
N LEU A 126 -9.47 -2.16 5.42
CA LEU A 126 -8.35 -2.44 4.54
C LEU A 126 -8.13 -3.94 4.55
N PHE A 127 -8.79 -4.64 3.63
CA PHE A 127 -8.88 -6.09 3.74
C PHE A 127 -7.70 -6.85 3.11
N ASN A 128 -6.78 -6.15 2.43
CA ASN A 128 -5.63 -6.78 1.79
C ASN A 128 -4.33 -6.32 2.42
N ARG A 129 -3.45 -7.27 2.70
CA ARG A 129 -2.21 -7.04 3.44
C ARG A 129 -1.07 -7.86 2.84
N VAL A 130 0.13 -7.28 2.88
CA VAL A 130 1.38 -8.03 2.73
C VAL A 130 2.10 -8.05 4.06
N ASP A 131 2.54 -9.22 4.48
CA ASP A 131 3.46 -9.37 5.60
C ASP A 131 4.85 -8.99 5.11
N VAL A 132 5.56 -8.18 5.88
CA VAL A 132 6.87 -7.67 5.50
C VAL A 132 7.89 -7.82 6.61
N LYS A 133 9.11 -8.16 6.21
CA LYS A 133 10.30 -7.98 7.02
C LYS A 133 10.91 -6.61 6.70
N TRP A 134 10.91 -5.71 7.67
CA TRP A 134 11.48 -4.38 7.51
C TRP A 134 12.99 -4.40 7.34
N LEU A 135 13.49 -3.53 6.47
CA LEU A 135 14.90 -3.38 6.10
C LEU A 135 15.46 -1.99 6.47
N THR A 136 14.62 -1.08 6.96
CA THR A 136 14.96 0.31 7.33
C THR A 136 14.44 0.63 8.72
N ASN A 137 14.97 1.70 9.32
CA ASN A 137 14.47 2.22 10.59
C ASN A 137 13.05 2.82 10.42
N LEU A 138 12.10 2.36 11.23
CA LEU A 138 10.68 2.70 11.11
C LEU A 138 10.30 4.06 11.73
N ASN A 139 11.20 4.63 12.54
CA ASN A 139 11.00 5.90 13.24
C ASN A 139 11.50 7.11 12.46
N LYS A 140 12.13 6.91 11.30
CA LYS A 140 12.69 7.98 10.47
C LYS A 140 11.95 8.06 9.14
N ASN A 141 11.32 9.20 8.93
CA ASN A 141 10.62 9.52 7.69
C ASN A 141 11.47 10.46 6.83
N VAL A 142 11.45 10.26 5.52
CA VAL A 142 12.15 11.13 4.55
C VAL A 142 11.10 11.78 3.65
N LYS A 143 11.09 13.11 3.60
CA LYS A 143 10.26 13.83 2.63
C LYS A 143 10.89 13.70 1.24
N VAL A 144 10.12 13.27 0.25
CA VAL A 144 10.61 13.15 -1.13
C VAL A 144 11.12 14.49 -1.67
N SER A 145 10.52 15.61 -1.27
CA SER A 145 10.99 16.95 -1.64
C SER A 145 12.44 17.20 -1.23
N ASP A 146 12.82 16.69 -0.06
CA ASP A 146 14.09 16.99 0.62
C ASP A 146 15.18 15.96 0.30
N SER A 147 14.86 14.94 -0.51
CA SER A 147 15.78 13.90 -0.94
C SER A 147 16.64 14.32 -2.13
N ASP A 148 17.78 13.64 -2.34
CA ASP A 148 18.68 13.87 -3.48
C ASP A 148 18.24 13.10 -4.75
N LEU A 149 17.00 12.60 -4.77
CA LEU A 149 16.42 11.91 -5.91
C LEU A 149 16.23 12.84 -7.12
N SER A 150 16.30 12.29 -8.32
CA SER A 150 16.02 13.06 -9.54
C SER A 150 14.58 13.55 -9.58
N GLU A 151 14.33 14.73 -10.18
CA GLU A 151 12.99 15.30 -10.33
C GLU A 151 12.00 14.33 -11.00
N LYS A 152 12.47 13.54 -11.97
CA LYS A 152 11.67 12.49 -12.61
C LYS A 152 11.19 11.45 -11.59
N LEU A 153 12.09 10.98 -10.71
CA LEU A 153 11.75 10.00 -9.69
C LEU A 153 10.88 10.60 -8.59
N LYS A 154 11.16 11.83 -8.15
CA LYS A 154 10.30 12.56 -7.20
C LYS A 154 8.85 12.64 -7.71
N ARG A 155 8.64 13.09 -8.95
CA ARG A 155 7.31 13.15 -9.61
C ARG A 155 6.63 11.78 -9.69
N LYS A 156 7.39 10.74 -10.02
CA LYS A 156 6.89 9.35 -10.06
C LYS A 156 6.42 8.89 -8.67
N LEU A 157 7.16 9.22 -7.61
CA LEU A 157 6.83 8.80 -6.25
C LEU A 157 5.58 9.47 -5.70
N ILE A 158 5.39 10.78 -5.96
CA ILE A 158 4.21 11.53 -5.47
C ILE A 158 2.90 11.22 -6.23
N THR A 159 2.97 10.42 -7.31
CA THR A 159 1.81 10.05 -8.12
C THR A 159 0.71 9.41 -7.25
N PRO A 160 -0.58 9.78 -7.42
CA PRO A 160 -1.67 9.37 -6.51
C PRO A 160 -2.04 7.89 -6.57
N THR A 161 -1.59 7.15 -7.59
CA THR A 161 -1.81 5.69 -7.70
C THR A 161 -1.36 4.99 -6.41
N LEU A 162 -2.13 4.02 -5.90
CA LEU A 162 -1.82 3.34 -4.63
C LEU A 162 -0.56 2.46 -4.74
N ILE A 163 -0.52 1.60 -5.75
CA ILE A 163 0.60 0.69 -6.00
C ILE A 163 1.29 1.08 -7.31
N LEU A 164 2.61 1.26 -7.26
CA LEU A 164 3.41 1.63 -8.42
C LEU A 164 4.60 0.67 -8.56
N GLY A 165 4.89 0.25 -9.80
CA GLY A 165 6.10 -0.50 -10.11
C GLY A 165 7.32 0.42 -10.12
N ILE A 166 8.38 0.00 -9.45
CA ILE A 166 9.68 0.65 -9.38
C ILE A 166 10.69 -0.30 -10.05
N ASN A 167 11.61 0.25 -10.84
CA ASN A 167 12.70 -0.57 -11.38
C ASN A 167 13.83 -0.68 -10.36
N GLU A 168 14.82 -1.52 -10.63
CA GLU A 168 15.91 -1.79 -9.69
C GLU A 168 16.75 -0.53 -9.39
N ASP A 169 17.15 0.21 -10.43
CA ASP A 169 17.93 1.45 -10.27
C ASP A 169 17.22 2.51 -9.43
N GLU A 170 15.90 2.69 -9.63
CA GLU A 170 15.08 3.61 -8.85
C GLU A 170 14.96 3.14 -7.40
N TYR A 171 14.78 1.84 -7.18
CA TYR A 171 14.71 1.25 -5.85
C TYR A 171 16.00 1.47 -5.07
N ASP A 172 17.15 1.22 -5.70
CA ASP A 172 18.45 1.40 -5.05
C ASP A 172 18.73 2.85 -4.70
N ARG A 173 18.32 3.80 -5.56
CA ARG A 173 18.40 5.23 -5.25
C ARG A 173 17.54 5.58 -4.03
N ILE A 174 16.29 5.13 -4.01
CA ILE A 174 15.38 5.38 -2.87
C ILE A 174 15.93 4.76 -1.58
N LYS A 175 16.50 3.55 -1.67
CA LYS A 175 17.07 2.86 -0.52
C LYS A 175 18.23 3.62 0.12
N ARG A 176 19.04 4.35 -0.67
CA ARG A 176 20.15 5.18 -0.14
C ARG A 176 19.66 6.39 0.64
N GLU A 177 18.48 6.92 0.33
CA GLU A 177 17.86 8.01 1.09
C GLU A 177 17.35 7.53 2.46
N MET A 178 17.07 6.23 2.60
CA MET A 178 16.48 5.67 3.82
C MET A 178 17.56 5.23 4.82
N PRO A 179 17.43 5.60 6.10
CA PRO A 179 18.37 5.16 7.12
C PRO A 179 18.25 3.64 7.34
N PRO A 180 19.39 2.92 7.44
CA PRO A 180 19.38 1.50 7.76
C PRO A 180 18.84 1.24 9.17
N VAL A 181 18.44 -0.01 9.42
CA VAL A 181 18.05 -0.50 10.78
C VAL A 181 19.22 -0.37 11.74
#